data_AF-A0A1B6KM61-F1
#
_entry.id   AF-A0A1B6KM61-F1
#
_cell.length_a   1.000
_cell.length_b   1.000
_cell.length_c   1.000
_cell.angle_alpha   90.00
_cell.angle_beta   90.00
_cell.angle_gamma   90.00
#
_symmetry.space_group_name_H-M   'P 1'
#
loop_
_entity.id
_entity.type
_entity.pdbx_description
1 polymer ?
#
loop_
_entity_poly.entity_id
_entity_poly.type
_entity_poly.pdbx_seq_one_letter_code
_entity_poly.pdbx_strand_id
1 'polypeptide(L)'
;MHEQLLDSCLSVIAQTFMDACSTTDHRLGKDSPSNKLLFAKDIPHYREIVSRFYMDVALLPQITDQELSTAMQHLSISQSGHFHTISALKELYIYVTKYSEQILECLDNDPYCKKLHLAHKLENVACTLEGEETSTC
;
A
#
# COMPACT_ATOMS: atom_id res chain seq x y z
N MET A 1 9.56 -20.16 -22.56
CA MET A 1 10.80 -20.75 -22.00
C MET A 1 11.82 -19.69 -21.58
N HIS A 2 12.15 -18.69 -22.41
CA HIS A 2 13.10 -17.62 -22.03
C HIS A 2 12.59 -16.70 -20.90
N GLU A 3 11.29 -16.42 -20.86
CA GLU A 3 10.66 -15.56 -19.85
C GLU A 3 10.63 -16.21 -18.45
N GLN A 4 10.33 -17.51 -18.37
CA GLN A 4 10.32 -18.26 -17.11
C GLN A 4 11.72 -18.42 -16.50
N LEU A 5 12.76 -18.52 -17.34
CA LEU A 5 14.15 -18.53 -16.88
C LEU A 5 14.54 -17.18 -16.27
N LEU A 6 14.17 -16.09 -16.93
CA LEU A 6 14.44 -14.73 -16.42
C LEU A 6 13.73 -14.50 -15.08
N ASP A 7 12.46 -14.87 -14.98
CA ASP A 7 11.69 -14.76 -13.73
C ASP A 7 12.30 -15.57 -12.58
N SER A 8 12.80 -16.77 -12.88
CA SER A 8 13.52 -17.60 -11.92
C SER A 8 14.82 -16.94 -11.45
N CYS A 9 15.59 -16.34 -12.36
CA CYS A 9 16.80 -15.59 -12.01
C CYS A 9 16.50 -14.35 -11.15
N LEU A 10 15.46 -13.59 -11.50
CA LEU A 10 15.02 -12.42 -10.74
C LEU A 10 14.53 -12.81 -9.35
N SER A 11 13.84 -13.93 -9.21
CA SER A 11 13.40 -14.47 -7.92
C SER A 11 14.58 -14.78 -6.98
N VAL A 12 15.69 -15.30 -7.53
CA VAL A 12 16.93 -15.52 -6.76
C VAL A 12 17.51 -14.19 -6.26
N ILE A 13 17.59 -13.18 -7.13
CA ILE A 13 18.10 -11.84 -6.76
C ILE A 13 17.20 -11.19 -5.70
N ALA A 14 15.88 -11.28 -5.87
CA ALA A 14 14.90 -10.77 -4.92
C ALA A 14 15.04 -11.46 -3.56
N GLN A 15 15.25 -12.77 -3.53
CA GLN A 15 15.49 -13.51 -2.29
C GLN A 15 16.78 -13.06 -1.60
N THR A 16 17.86 -12.87 -2.35
CA THR A 16 19.12 -12.32 -1.81
C THR A 16 18.92 -10.93 -1.21
N PHE A 17 18.15 -10.07 -1.86
CA PHE A 17 17.80 -8.75 -1.32
C PHE A 17 16.98 -8.84 -0.03
N MET A 18 15.99 -9.73 0.03
CA MET A 18 15.23 -10.00 1.27
C MET A 18 16.13 -10.52 2.40
N ASP A 19 17.06 -11.44 2.09
CA ASP A 19 18.00 -12.00 3.07
C ASP A 19 19.00 -10.94 3.60
N ALA A 20 19.35 -9.96 2.76
CA ALA A 20 20.15 -8.79 3.14
C ALA A 20 19.40 -7.81 4.07
N CYS A 21 18.07 -7.74 3.98
CA CYS A 21 17.24 -6.94 4.89
C CYS A 21 16.89 -7.67 6.20
N SER A 22 17.21 -8.97 6.32
CA SER A 22 16.86 -9.77 7.49
C SER A 22 17.86 -9.57 8.64
N THR A 23 17.36 -9.47 9.86
CA THR A 23 18.16 -9.41 11.10
C THR A 23 18.50 -10.80 11.67
N THR A 24 18.02 -11.88 11.03
CA THR A 24 18.18 -13.26 11.51
C THR A 24 19.30 -13.98 10.76
N ASP A 25 20.25 -14.55 11.49
CA ASP A 25 21.28 -15.40 10.90
C ASP A 25 20.71 -16.76 10.50
N HIS A 26 20.94 -17.11 9.25
CA HIS A 26 20.56 -18.42 8.72
C HIS A 26 21.80 -19.31 8.67
N ARG A 27 21.76 -20.44 9.37
CA ARG A 27 22.82 -21.45 9.29
C ARG A 27 22.65 -22.21 7.98
N LEU A 28 23.46 -21.86 6.99
CA LEU A 28 23.47 -22.52 5.69
C LEU A 28 24.25 -23.84 5.78
N GLY A 29 23.72 -24.86 5.13
CA GLY A 29 24.29 -26.21 5.12
C GLY A 29 23.94 -26.95 3.82
N LYS A 30 24.34 -28.23 3.74
CA LYS A 30 24.16 -29.07 2.54
C LYS A 30 22.70 -29.23 2.09
N ASP A 31 21.74 -29.02 3.00
CA ASP A 31 20.30 -29.13 2.74
C ASP A 31 19.67 -27.76 2.41
N SER A 32 20.48 -26.69 2.35
CA SER A 32 20.00 -25.36 1.97
C SER A 32 19.78 -25.26 0.46
N PRO A 33 18.70 -24.59 0.01
CA PRO A 33 18.45 -24.35 -1.40
C PRO A 33 19.64 -23.68 -2.10
N SER A 34 19.98 -24.13 -3.32
CA SER A 34 21.17 -23.65 -4.05
C SER A 34 21.22 -22.13 -4.22
N ASN A 35 20.08 -21.49 -4.42
CA ASN A 35 19.97 -20.03 -4.54
C ASN A 35 20.43 -19.28 -3.27
N LYS A 36 20.26 -19.86 -2.08
CA LYS A 36 20.77 -19.29 -0.83
C LYS A 36 22.27 -19.49 -0.65
N LEU A 37 22.83 -20.55 -1.25
CA LEU A 37 24.27 -20.80 -1.24
C LEU A 37 25.03 -19.86 -2.19
N LEU A 38 24.39 -19.42 -3.28
CA LEU A 38 25.01 -18.55 -4.28
C LEU A 38 25.54 -17.24 -3.67
N PHE A 39 24.76 -16.61 -2.80
CA PHE A 39 25.08 -15.30 -2.21
C PHE A 39 25.38 -15.34 -0.71
N ALA A 40 25.42 -16.53 -0.12
CA ALA A 40 25.63 -16.79 1.31
C ALA A 40 26.75 -15.94 1.94
N LYS A 41 27.87 -15.80 1.22
CA LYS A 41 29.07 -15.11 1.69
C LYS A 41 28.94 -13.58 1.64
N ASP A 42 28.09 -13.07 0.76
CA ASP A 42 27.89 -11.64 0.54
C ASP A 42 26.78 -11.07 1.45
N ILE A 43 25.84 -11.92 1.90
CA ILE A 43 24.73 -11.53 2.78
C ILE A 43 25.18 -10.74 4.03
N PRO A 44 26.21 -11.15 4.80
CA PRO A 44 26.64 -10.39 5.97
C PRO A 44 27.07 -8.95 5.64
N HIS A 45 27.76 -8.77 4.52
CA HIS A 45 28.16 -7.44 4.05
C HIS A 45 26.97 -6.60 3.60
N TYR A 46 26.02 -7.19 2.87
CA TYR A 46 24.81 -6.49 2.46
C TYR A 46 23.95 -6.07 3.65
N ARG A 47 23.87 -6.90 4.70
CA ARG A 47 23.20 -6.54 5.96
C ARG A 47 23.83 -5.32 6.63
N GLU A 48 25.16 -5.23 6.61
CA GLU A 48 25.86 -4.06 7.14
C GLU A 48 25.50 -2.79 6.35
N ILE A 49 25.44 -2.88 5.02
CA ILE A 49 25.01 -1.76 4.16
C ILE A 49 23.56 -1.36 4.49
N VAL A 50 22.64 -2.32 4.60
CA VAL A 50 21.23 -2.06 4.93
C VAL A 50 21.09 -1.44 6.33
N SER A 51 21.84 -1.96 7.32
CA SER A 51 21.85 -1.41 8.67
C SER A 51 22.36 0.02 8.69
N ARG A 52 23.44 0.32 7.94
CA ARG A 52 23.97 1.68 7.81
C ARG A 52 22.97 2.60 7.11
N PHE A 53 22.31 2.13 6.05
CA PHE A 53 21.27 2.88 5.35
C PHE A 53 20.14 3.32 6.31
N TYR A 54 19.60 2.42 7.13
CA TYR A 54 18.55 2.79 8.09
C TYR A 54 19.06 3.74 9.18
N MET A 55 20.30 3.58 9.64
CA MET A 55 20.93 4.50 10.58
C MET A 55 21.05 5.90 9.97
N ASP A 56 21.53 6.00 8.73
CA ASP A 56 21.69 7.27 8.03
C ASP A 56 20.33 7.95 7.82
N VAL A 57 19.29 7.20 7.45
CA VAL A 57 17.91 7.71 7.32
C VAL A 57 17.38 8.24 8.66
N ALA A 58 17.64 7.52 9.76
CA ALA A 58 17.21 7.96 11.09
C ALA A 58 17.91 9.22 11.59
N LEU A 59 19.10 9.52 11.04
CA LEU A 59 19.88 10.73 11.34
C LEU A 59 19.49 11.92 10.45
N LEU A 60 18.66 11.71 9.42
CA LEU A 60 18.18 12.81 8.58
C LEU A 60 17.32 13.80 9.39
N PRO A 61 17.32 15.09 9.03
CA PRO A 61 16.41 16.06 9.62
C PRO A 61 14.94 15.61 9.47
N GLN A 62 14.12 15.94 10.46
CA GLN A 62 12.68 15.68 10.38
C GLN A 62 12.06 16.48 9.24
N ILE A 63 11.22 15.82 8.45
CA ILE A 63 10.43 16.45 7.39
C ILE A 63 9.28 17.21 8.05
N THR A 64 9.12 18.48 7.71
CA THR A 64 8.01 19.30 8.22
C THR A 64 6.70 18.99 7.51
N ASP A 65 5.56 19.26 8.17
CA ASP A 65 4.24 19.11 7.57
C ASP A 65 4.10 19.94 6.28
N GLN A 66 4.73 21.12 6.24
CA GLN A 66 4.72 21.98 5.07
C GLN A 66 5.45 21.34 3.88
N GLU A 67 6.66 20.82 4.10
CA GLU A 67 7.42 20.13 3.05
C GLU A 67 6.68 18.90 2.54
N LEU A 68 6.10 18.11 3.45
CA LEU A 68 5.31 16.94 3.09
C LEU A 68 4.09 17.34 2.25
N SER A 69 3.33 18.35 2.69
CA SER A 69 2.16 18.85 1.97
C SER A 69 2.53 19.36 0.57
N THR A 70 3.64 20.10 0.44
CA THR A 70 4.12 20.60 -0.85
C THR A 70 4.52 19.45 -1.77
N ALA A 71 5.27 18.45 -1.28
CA ALA A 71 5.65 17.29 -2.07
C ALA A 71 4.42 16.48 -2.55
N MET A 72 3.45 16.25 -1.67
CA MET A 72 2.21 15.53 -2.01
C MET A 72 1.35 16.30 -3.02
N GLN A 73 1.28 17.63 -2.92
CA GLN A 73 0.57 18.45 -3.90
C GLN A 73 1.24 18.39 -5.28
N HIS A 74 2.56 18.51 -5.35
CA HIS A 74 3.29 18.36 -6.60
C HIS A 74 3.06 16.99 -7.24
N LEU A 75 3.11 15.92 -6.45
CA LEU A 75 2.83 14.57 -6.94
C LEU A 75 1.38 14.44 -7.44
N SER A 76 0.41 14.98 -6.72
CA SER A 76 -1.02 14.96 -7.11
C SER A 76 -1.25 15.67 -8.44
N ILE A 77 -0.60 16.81 -8.67
CA ILE A 77 -0.68 17.53 -9.94
C ILE A 77 -0.01 16.72 -11.06
N SER A 78 1.17 16.15 -10.79
CA SER A 78 1.92 15.35 -11.77
C SER A 78 1.16 14.10 -12.21
N GLN A 79 0.30 13.54 -11.35
CA GLN A 79 -0.47 12.32 -11.64
C GLN A 79 -1.92 12.63 -12.02
N SER A 80 -2.29 13.91 -12.15
CA SER A 80 -3.63 14.32 -12.55
C SER A 80 -3.98 13.78 -13.94
N GLY A 81 -5.14 13.15 -14.07
CA GLY A 81 -5.61 12.59 -15.33
C GLY A 81 -5.01 11.23 -15.73
N HIS A 82 -4.07 10.67 -14.95
CA HIS A 82 -3.51 9.33 -15.23
C HIS A 82 -4.46 8.19 -14.83
N PHE A 83 -5.47 8.47 -14.00
CA PHE A 83 -6.40 7.47 -13.49
C PHE A 83 -7.85 7.80 -13.86
N HIS A 84 -8.61 6.76 -14.17
CA HIS A 84 -10.06 6.87 -14.39
C HIS A 84 -10.79 6.84 -13.05
N THR A 85 -10.86 8.00 -12.37
CA THR A 85 -11.44 8.12 -11.03
C THR A 85 -12.87 7.58 -10.95
N ILE A 86 -13.69 7.81 -11.98
CA ILE A 86 -15.08 7.31 -12.02
C ILE A 86 -15.13 5.77 -12.00
N SER A 87 -14.27 5.10 -12.77
CA SER A 87 -14.22 3.64 -12.78
C SER A 87 -13.75 3.09 -11.44
N ALA A 88 -12.73 3.69 -10.83
CA ALA A 88 -12.27 3.31 -9.49
C ALA A 88 -13.37 3.50 -8.44
N LEU A 89 -14.13 4.60 -8.49
CA LEU A 89 -15.26 4.84 -7.58
C LEU A 89 -16.37 3.80 -7.74
N LYS A 90 -16.68 3.39 -8.98
CA LYS A 90 -17.67 2.32 -9.22
C LYS A 90 -17.22 1.00 -8.61
N GLU A 91 -15.97 0.61 -8.79
CA GLU A 91 -15.40 -0.61 -8.20
C GLU A 91 -15.38 -0.54 -6.66
N LEU A 92 -15.03 0.62 -6.09
CA LEU A 92 -15.08 0.84 -4.64
C LEU A 92 -16.51 0.75 -4.10
N TYR A 93 -17.50 1.28 -4.82
CA TYR A 93 -18.89 1.27 -4.39
C TYR A 93 -19.48 -0.15 -4.29
N ILE A 94 -18.97 -1.12 -5.05
CA ILE A 94 -19.35 -2.55 -4.90
C ILE A 94 -19.09 -3.04 -3.46
N TYR A 95 -18.00 -2.58 -2.82
CA TYR A 95 -17.71 -2.94 -1.44
C TYR A 95 -18.59 -2.17 -0.45
N VAL A 96 -18.94 -0.92 -0.75
CA VAL A 96 -19.86 -0.12 0.05
C VAL A 96 -21.23 -0.78 0.11
N THR A 97 -21.78 -1.24 -1.02
CA THR A 97 -23.08 -1.93 -1.06
C THR A 97 -23.01 -3.30 -0.39
N LYS A 98 -21.93 -4.06 -0.62
CA LYS A 98 -21.74 -5.38 -0.01
C LYS A 98 -21.71 -5.34 1.52
N TYR A 99 -21.14 -4.28 2.10
CA TYR A 99 -20.97 -4.13 3.55
C TYR A 99 -21.77 -2.96 4.12
N SER A 100 -22.89 -2.60 3.49
CA SER A 100 -23.65 -1.39 3.79
C SER A 100 -24.09 -1.32 5.25
N GLU A 101 -24.66 -2.40 5.78
CA GLU A 101 -25.12 -2.48 7.18
C GLU A 101 -23.96 -2.23 8.16
N GLN A 102 -22.81 -2.89 7.98
CA GLN A 102 -21.68 -2.74 8.90
C GLN A 102 -21.07 -1.34 8.81
N ILE A 103 -20.98 -0.78 7.61
CA ILE A 103 -20.47 0.57 7.40
C ILE A 103 -21.40 1.60 8.05
N LEU A 104 -22.71 1.51 7.81
CA LEU A 104 -23.69 2.42 8.40
C LEU A 104 -23.69 2.31 9.92
N GLU A 105 -23.66 1.10 10.49
CA GLU A 105 -23.54 0.89 11.93
C GLU A 105 -22.27 1.55 12.51
N CYS A 106 -21.13 1.45 11.81
CA CYS A 106 -19.90 2.11 12.26
C CYS A 106 -20.02 3.64 12.22
N LEU A 107 -20.61 4.20 11.16
CA LEU A 107 -20.84 5.64 11.01
C LEU A 107 -21.85 6.16 12.06
N ASP A 108 -22.84 5.34 12.42
CA ASP A 108 -23.85 5.60 13.45
C ASP A 108 -23.41 5.19 14.86
N ASN A 109 -22.20 4.71 15.06
CA ASN A 109 -21.64 4.50 16.40
C ASN A 109 -20.56 5.52 16.74
N ASP A 110 -19.84 6.03 15.74
CA ASP A 110 -18.81 7.04 15.94
C ASP A 110 -19.39 8.47 16.17
N PRO A 111 -19.10 9.13 17.31
CA PRO A 111 -19.63 10.46 17.61
C PRO A 111 -19.21 11.55 16.62
N TYR A 112 -18.03 11.45 16.01
CA TYR A 112 -17.53 12.41 15.03
C TYR A 112 -18.24 12.24 13.69
N CYS A 113 -18.42 11.00 13.23
CA CYS A 113 -19.20 10.64 12.04
C CYS A 113 -20.65 11.10 12.15
N LYS A 114 -21.28 10.91 13.32
CA LYS A 114 -22.62 11.43 13.62
C LYS A 114 -22.70 12.93 13.47
N LYS A 115 -21.77 13.65 14.10
CA LYS A 115 -21.70 15.12 14.04
C LYS A 115 -21.58 15.64 12.60
N LEU A 116 -20.92 14.88 11.73
CA LEU A 116 -20.75 15.20 10.32
C LEU A 116 -21.84 14.61 9.40
N HIS A 117 -22.81 13.90 9.96
CA HIS A 117 -23.89 13.20 9.26
C HIS A 117 -23.37 12.31 8.12
N LEU A 118 -22.30 11.53 8.39
CA LEU A 118 -21.64 10.74 7.34
C LEU A 118 -22.48 9.54 6.86
N ALA A 119 -23.25 8.89 7.74
CA ALA A 119 -24.17 7.81 7.35
C ALA A 119 -25.19 8.31 6.33
N HIS A 120 -25.88 9.40 6.64
CA HIS A 120 -26.82 10.05 5.71
C HIS A 120 -26.17 10.50 4.39
N LYS A 121 -24.93 11.01 4.42
CA LYS A 121 -24.22 11.34 3.17
C LYS A 121 -23.95 10.11 2.31
N LEU A 122 -23.67 8.96 2.93
CA LEU A 122 -23.46 7.70 2.22
C LEU A 122 -24.77 7.19 1.60
N GLU A 123 -25.87 7.27 2.34
CA GLU A 123 -27.22 6.93 1.84
C GLU A 123 -27.61 7.81 0.64
N ASN A 124 -27.34 9.13 0.69
CA ASN A 124 -27.57 10.03 -0.44
C ASN A 124 -26.78 9.62 -1.70
N VAL A 125 -25.54 9.15 -1.52
CA VAL A 125 -24.74 8.62 -2.63
C VAL A 125 -25.40 7.36 -3.19
N ALA A 126 -25.92 6.48 -2.34
CA ALA A 126 -26.62 5.27 -2.76
C ALA A 126 -27.87 5.59 -3.59
N CYS A 127 -28.75 6.47 -3.10
CA CYS A 127 -29.95 6.88 -3.84
C CYS A 127 -29.62 7.48 -5.21
N THR A 128 -28.57 8.32 -5.28
CA THR A 128 -28.13 8.95 -6.53
C THR A 128 -27.60 7.93 -7.55
N LEU A 129 -26.95 6.87 -7.08
CA LEU A 129 -26.37 5.82 -7.94
C LEU A 129 -27.37 4.74 -8.35
N GLU A 130 -28.39 4.48 -7.54
CA GLU A 130 -29.41 3.45 -7.77
C GLU A 130 -30.60 3.97 -8.59
N GLY A 131 -30.67 5.27 -8.84
CA GLY A 131 -31.62 5.85 -9.78
C GLY A 131 -33.04 5.97 -9.24
N GLU A 132 -33.22 6.23 -7.95
CA GLU A 132 -34.46 6.87 -7.53
C GLU A 132 -34.40 8.32 -8.01
N GLU A 133 -35.26 8.66 -8.99
CA GLU A 133 -35.62 10.06 -9.23
C GLU A 133 -35.93 10.65 -7.86
N THR A 134 -35.22 11.72 -7.48
CA THR A 134 -35.65 12.58 -6.39
C THR A 134 -37.03 13.08 -6.75
N SER A 135 -38.05 12.31 -6.35
CA SER A 135 -39.44 12.67 -6.53
C SER A 135 -39.61 13.90 -5.66
N THR A 136 -39.71 15.04 -6.34
CA THR A 136 -40.16 16.30 -5.77
C THR A 136 -41.34 16.07 -4.84
N CYS A 137 -41.15 16.34 -3.56
CA CYS A 137 -42.14 16.99 -2.72
C CYS A 137 -41.42 17.77 -1.60
#